data_AF-A0A803LUY3-F1
#
_entry.id   AF-A0A803LUY3-F1
#
_cell.length_a   1.000
_cell.length_b   1.000
_cell.length_c   1.000
_cell.angle_alpha   90.00
_cell.angle_beta   90.00
_cell.angle_gamma   90.00
#
_symmetry.space_group_name_H-M   'P 1'
#
loop_
_entity.id
_entity.type
_entity.pdbx_description
1 polymer ?
#
loop_
_entity_poly.entity_id
_entity_poly.type
_entity_poly.pdbx_seq_one_letter_code
_entity_poly.pdbx_strand_id
1 'polypeptide(L)'
;MATMTSLQYYGMPSPNFQQKRQHLPNSVLYCITNSKGMIKQSSRSRNGMQRRAVSVVRCSSSGIGIVDFIGGDLLKPDIGKWLSDVEEHKALAIYTPHEGGYEGRYLNRLTRLGYHFLDVSARGLGDPESTLTKIHPVCPPHVGKQPIARWWFPPEVDYRLEALPSDAKGLVVWVIEAKVLSKSELQFLALLPSLRPKVRVIAECGNWRKFMWKPLKEIAGLAPLQEV
;
A
#
# COMPACT_ATOMS: atom_id res chain seq x y z
N MET A 1 65.79 9.84 -2.16
CA MET A 1 66.11 10.29 -0.78
C MET A 1 64.80 10.52 -0.06
N ALA A 2 64.54 9.71 0.98
CA ALA A 2 63.38 9.61 1.90
C ALA A 2 62.01 9.21 1.26
N THR A 3 61.41 8.02 1.44
CA THR A 3 60.96 7.22 2.64
C THR A 3 59.96 7.99 3.50
N MET A 4 58.81 7.48 3.99
CA MET A 4 58.11 6.20 3.99
C MET A 4 56.73 6.43 4.66
N THR A 5 55.70 5.63 4.32
CA THR A 5 54.59 5.06 5.16
C THR A 5 53.79 5.95 6.14
N SER A 6 52.46 5.87 6.29
CA SER A 6 51.61 4.72 6.66
C SER A 6 50.12 5.08 6.42
N LEU A 7 49.30 4.26 5.76
CA LEU A 7 48.46 3.19 6.33
C LEU A 7 47.43 3.63 7.40
N GLN A 8 46.18 3.22 7.16
CA GLN A 8 45.02 3.10 8.07
C GLN A 8 44.03 4.29 8.12
N TYR A 9 42.92 4.15 7.40
CA TYR A 9 41.56 4.17 7.97
C TYR A 9 40.57 3.66 6.91
N TYR A 10 40.51 2.33 6.75
CA TYR A 10 39.37 1.66 6.13
C TYR A 10 38.25 1.57 7.17
N GLY A 11 37.24 2.42 7.04
CA GLY A 11 35.98 2.33 7.79
C GLY A 11 34.91 1.69 6.91
N MET A 12 34.99 0.37 6.72
CA MET A 12 33.88 -0.42 6.16
C MET A 12 32.81 -0.61 7.25
N PRO A 13 31.54 -0.25 7.02
CA PRO A 13 30.44 -0.78 7.81
C PRO A 13 30.08 -2.18 7.30
N SER A 14 30.27 -3.19 8.15
CA SER A 14 29.86 -4.57 7.92
C SER A 14 28.34 -4.68 7.66
N PRO A 15 27.90 -5.57 6.75
CA PRO A 15 26.49 -5.84 6.51
C PRO A 15 26.01 -6.88 7.54
N ASN A 16 25.49 -6.43 8.67
CA ASN A 16 24.79 -7.30 9.62
C ASN A 16 23.43 -6.70 9.98
N PHE A 17 22.48 -6.90 9.08
CA PHE A 17 21.05 -6.83 9.42
C PHE A 17 20.41 -8.16 9.03
N GLN A 18 20.69 -9.19 9.82
CA GLN A 18 19.91 -10.43 9.76
C GLN A 18 18.49 -10.13 10.25
N GLN A 19 17.55 -10.20 9.31
CA GLN A 19 16.13 -10.33 9.57
C GLN A 19 15.88 -11.48 10.55
N LYS A 20 15.46 -11.15 11.78
CA LYS A 20 14.88 -12.13 12.68
C LYS A 20 13.43 -12.38 12.25
N ARG A 21 13.24 -13.23 11.24
CA ARG A 21 11.93 -13.84 10.94
C ARG A 21 11.53 -14.69 12.15
N GLN A 22 10.60 -14.18 12.96
CA GLN A 22 9.91 -15.04 13.92
C GLN A 22 8.91 -15.89 13.14
N HIS A 23 9.26 -17.16 12.97
CA HIS A 23 8.32 -18.20 12.56
C HIS A 23 7.27 -18.36 13.66
N LEU A 24 6.04 -17.93 13.41
CA LEU A 24 4.87 -18.35 14.18
C LEU A 24 4.41 -19.71 13.64
N PRO A 25 4.15 -20.71 14.51
CA PRO A 25 3.72 -22.02 14.07
C PRO A 25 2.29 -21.98 13.51
N ASN A 26 2.08 -22.70 12.40
CA ASN A 26 0.79 -23.05 11.84
C ASN A 26 -0.08 -23.74 12.91
N SER A 27 -1.07 -23.03 13.47
CA SER A 27 -2.20 -23.70 14.12
C SER A 27 -3.31 -23.91 13.10
N VAL A 28 -3.45 -25.18 12.74
CA VAL A 28 -4.52 -25.73 11.92
C VAL A 28 -5.84 -25.55 12.69
N LEU A 29 -6.67 -24.61 12.27
CA LEU A 29 -8.06 -24.52 12.73
C LEU A 29 -8.91 -25.43 11.85
N TYR A 30 -9.18 -26.63 12.37
CA TYR A 30 -10.21 -27.52 11.85
C TYR A 30 -11.58 -26.84 11.98
N CYS A 31 -12.21 -26.60 10.85
CA CYS A 31 -13.62 -26.29 10.73
C CYS A 31 -14.44 -27.56 11.02
N ILE A 32 -15.03 -27.64 12.21
CA ILE A 32 -16.07 -28.64 12.49
C ILE A 32 -17.42 -28.02 12.11
N THR A 33 -17.85 -28.30 10.89
CA THR A 33 -19.27 -28.36 10.58
C THR A 33 -19.85 -29.59 11.24
N ASN A 34 -20.93 -29.46 12.02
CA ASN A 34 -21.86 -30.58 12.08
C ASN A 34 -23.32 -30.15 12.18
N SER A 35 -24.08 -30.78 11.29
CA SER A 35 -25.51 -30.70 11.05
C SER A 35 -26.30 -31.54 12.03
N LYS A 36 -27.54 -31.10 12.32
CA LYS A 36 -28.69 -31.89 12.79
C LYS A 36 -28.47 -32.75 14.05
N GLY A 37 -29.13 -32.34 15.15
CA GLY A 37 -29.35 -33.21 16.30
C GLY A 37 -30.36 -32.63 17.28
N MET A 38 -31.60 -33.10 17.23
CA MET A 38 -32.57 -32.99 18.33
C MET A 38 -32.00 -33.67 19.57
N ILE A 39 -32.27 -33.15 20.79
CA ILE A 39 -32.50 -33.97 21.99
C ILE A 39 -33.23 -33.15 23.08
N LYS A 40 -34.40 -33.70 23.44
CA LYS A 40 -35.17 -33.81 24.69
C LYS A 40 -35.08 -32.73 25.79
N GLN A 41 -36.29 -32.36 26.21
CA GLN A 41 -36.63 -31.78 27.50
C GLN A 41 -36.27 -32.74 28.65
N SER A 42 -35.64 -32.22 29.70
CA SER A 42 -35.64 -32.82 31.04
C SER A 42 -35.86 -31.73 32.09
N SER A 43 -36.71 -32.03 33.06
CA SER A 43 -37.23 -31.14 34.09
C SER A 43 -36.45 -31.23 35.41
N ARG A 44 -36.47 -30.12 36.17
CA ARG A 44 -35.99 -29.89 37.56
C ARG A 44 -34.45 -29.91 37.71
N SER A 45 -33.77 -29.02 38.44
CA SER A 45 -34.08 -28.34 39.70
C SER A 45 -33.33 -27.01 39.84
N ARG A 46 -33.81 -26.14 40.74
CA ARG A 46 -33.34 -24.78 41.05
C ARG A 46 -31.96 -24.78 41.72
N ASN A 47 -31.08 -23.87 41.29
CA ASN A 47 -30.22 -23.10 42.19
C ASN A 47 -29.77 -21.80 41.51
N GLY A 48 -29.90 -20.70 42.25
CA GLY A 48 -29.71 -19.34 41.79
C GLY A 48 -28.26 -19.00 41.50
N MET A 49 -28.04 -18.48 40.31
CA MET A 49 -27.08 -17.41 40.08
C MET A 49 -27.69 -16.58 38.96
N GLN A 50 -28.27 -15.42 39.30
CA GLN A 50 -28.71 -14.45 38.31
C GLN A 50 -27.47 -13.95 37.56
N ARG A 51 -27.07 -14.68 36.52
CA ARG A 51 -26.19 -14.13 35.50
C ARG A 51 -26.96 -12.96 34.92
N ARG A 52 -26.49 -11.74 35.20
CA ARG A 52 -26.92 -10.54 34.48
C ARG A 52 -26.88 -10.93 33.00
N ALA A 53 -28.05 -11.00 32.38
CA ALA A 53 -28.13 -11.12 30.95
C ALA A 53 -27.42 -9.88 30.42
N VAL A 54 -26.18 -10.04 29.95
CA VAL A 54 -25.57 -9.05 29.08
C VAL A 54 -26.56 -8.96 27.93
N SER A 55 -27.28 -7.84 27.85
CA SER A 55 -28.22 -7.61 26.78
C SER A 55 -27.39 -7.57 25.50
N VAL A 56 -27.27 -8.71 24.83
CA VAL A 56 -26.82 -8.72 23.44
C VAL A 56 -27.89 -7.94 22.71
N VAL A 57 -27.58 -6.70 22.39
CA VAL A 57 -28.42 -5.83 21.57
C VAL A 57 -28.58 -6.56 20.25
N ARG A 58 -29.70 -7.26 20.09
CA ARG A 58 -30.11 -7.79 18.80
C ARG A 58 -30.61 -6.60 18.01
N CYS A 59 -29.74 -6.07 17.15
CA CYS A 59 -30.15 -5.19 16.06
C CYS A 59 -31.04 -6.02 15.13
N SER A 60 -32.34 -6.02 15.43
CA SER A 60 -33.37 -6.74 14.69
C SER A 60 -34.59 -5.84 14.55
N SER A 61 -34.36 -4.65 14.01
CA SER A 61 -35.37 -3.77 13.43
C SER A 61 -34.65 -2.57 12.83
N SER A 62 -35.01 -2.21 11.60
CA SER A 62 -34.43 -1.12 10.79
C SER A 62 -32.95 -1.26 10.38
N GLY A 63 -32.72 -2.04 9.31
CA GLY A 63 -31.70 -1.74 8.28
C GLY A 63 -30.21 -1.81 8.62
N ILE A 64 -29.83 -1.88 9.90
CA ILE A 64 -28.42 -1.86 10.32
C ILE A 64 -27.91 -3.31 10.37
N GLY A 65 -27.26 -3.73 9.30
CA GLY A 65 -26.70 -5.08 9.17
C GLY A 65 -25.35 -5.21 9.87
N ILE A 66 -24.84 -6.43 10.02
CA ILE A 66 -23.46 -6.67 10.49
C ILE A 66 -22.42 -5.97 9.59
N VAL A 67 -22.81 -5.72 8.34
CA VAL A 67 -22.10 -4.90 7.34
C VAL A 67 -21.90 -3.45 7.78
N ASP A 68 -22.76 -2.89 8.63
CA ASP A 68 -22.65 -1.50 9.11
C ASP A 68 -21.77 -1.41 10.36
N PHE A 69 -21.70 -2.49 11.15
CA PHE A 69 -20.84 -2.57 12.33
C PHE A 69 -19.38 -2.89 12.00
N ILE A 70 -19.15 -3.62 10.90
CA ILE A 70 -17.82 -4.03 10.46
C ILE A 70 -17.37 -3.14 9.27
N GLY A 71 -18.29 -2.43 8.63
CA GLY A 71 -18.05 -1.77 7.34
C GLY A 71 -18.10 -2.82 6.21
N GLY A 72 -19.04 -2.69 5.28
CA GLY A 72 -19.30 -3.71 4.25
C GLY A 72 -18.07 -4.09 3.40
N ASP A 73 -17.09 -3.19 3.31
CA ASP A 73 -15.79 -3.38 2.65
C ASP A 73 -14.89 -4.43 3.35
N LEU A 74 -15.12 -4.70 4.64
CA LEU A 74 -14.39 -5.70 5.42
C LEU A 74 -14.92 -7.14 5.25
N LEU A 75 -16.12 -7.33 4.70
CA LEU A 75 -16.75 -8.65 4.56
C LEU A 75 -16.47 -9.32 3.21
N LYS A 76 -16.35 -8.54 2.13
CA LYS A 76 -15.92 -8.99 0.80
C LYS A 76 -15.15 -7.87 0.11
N PRO A 77 -13.82 -7.76 0.31
CA PRO A 77 -13.03 -6.80 -0.45
C PRO A 77 -13.09 -7.15 -1.94
N ASP A 78 -13.25 -6.15 -2.80
CA ASP A 78 -13.37 -6.29 -4.26
C ASP A 78 -12.00 -6.58 -4.91
N ILE A 79 -11.28 -7.58 -4.38
CA ILE A 79 -9.89 -7.90 -4.71
C ILE A 79 -9.73 -8.35 -6.16
N GLY A 80 -10.66 -9.16 -6.67
CA GLY A 80 -10.57 -9.66 -8.04
C GLY A 80 -10.64 -8.51 -9.05
N LYS A 81 -11.64 -7.64 -8.88
CA LYS A 81 -11.82 -6.43 -9.68
C LYS A 81 -10.61 -5.50 -9.55
N TRP A 82 -10.13 -5.27 -8.33
CA TRP A 82 -8.93 -4.46 -8.09
C TRP A 82 -7.72 -4.93 -8.91
N LEU A 83 -7.44 -6.23 -8.93
CA LEU A 83 -6.30 -6.76 -9.66
C LEU A 83 -6.45 -6.60 -11.17
N SER A 84 -7.64 -6.84 -11.72
CA SER A 84 -7.92 -6.62 -13.13
C SER A 84 -7.76 -5.14 -13.50
N ASP A 85 -8.34 -4.24 -12.71
CA ASP A 85 -8.31 -2.79 -12.96
C ASP A 85 -6.87 -2.21 -12.87
N VAL A 86 -6.02 -2.75 -11.98
CA VAL A 86 -4.60 -2.37 -11.91
C VAL A 86 -3.85 -2.76 -13.17
N GLU A 87 -4.13 -3.93 -13.76
CA GLU A 87 -3.47 -4.36 -14.99
C GLU A 87 -4.00 -3.62 -16.22
N GLU A 88 -5.31 -3.38 -16.29
CA GLU A 88 -5.98 -2.73 -17.41
C GLU A 88 -5.60 -1.25 -17.49
N HIS A 89 -5.81 -0.50 -16.41
CA HIS A 89 -5.61 0.95 -16.42
C HIS A 89 -4.17 1.36 -16.15
N LYS A 90 -3.37 0.50 -15.48
CA LYS A 90 -1.97 0.70 -15.06
C LYS A 90 -1.71 1.87 -14.10
N ALA A 91 -2.53 2.91 -14.14
CA ALA A 91 -2.51 4.07 -13.26
C ALA A 91 -3.89 4.25 -12.63
N LEU A 92 -3.95 4.15 -11.30
CA LEU A 92 -5.17 4.31 -10.52
C LEU A 92 -5.04 5.46 -9.53
N ALA A 93 -6.14 6.15 -9.31
CA ALA A 93 -6.33 7.02 -8.17
C ALA A 93 -7.22 6.30 -7.17
N ILE A 94 -6.78 6.28 -5.92
CA ILE A 94 -7.49 5.66 -4.81
C ILE A 94 -8.02 6.74 -3.86
N TYR A 95 -9.15 6.41 -3.25
CA TYR A 95 -9.82 7.21 -2.24
C TYR A 95 -10.04 6.33 -1.02
N THR A 96 -9.33 6.66 0.05
CA THR A 96 -9.23 5.80 1.22
C THR A 96 -9.99 6.42 2.39
N PRO A 97 -10.57 5.59 3.27
CA PRO A 97 -11.29 6.12 4.41
C PRO A 97 -10.31 6.68 5.45
N HIS A 98 -10.76 7.68 6.20
CA HIS A 98 -9.90 8.52 7.04
C HIS A 98 -9.28 7.76 8.23
N GLU A 99 -9.83 6.60 8.58
CA GLU A 99 -9.32 5.74 9.65
C GLU A 99 -7.99 5.06 9.27
N GLY A 100 -7.69 4.97 7.97
CA GLY A 100 -6.54 4.26 7.45
C GLY A 100 -6.64 2.74 7.58
N GLY A 101 -5.63 2.03 7.08
CA GLY A 101 -5.49 0.57 7.23
C GLY A 101 -6.20 -0.29 6.18
N TYR A 102 -7.17 0.27 5.44
CA TYR A 102 -7.83 -0.45 4.33
C TYR A 102 -6.87 -0.70 3.15
N GLU A 103 -6.01 0.28 2.85
CA GLU A 103 -4.98 0.25 1.79
C GLU A 103 -4.10 -0.99 1.87
N GLY A 104 -3.65 -1.32 3.08
CA GLY A 104 -2.74 -2.43 3.33
C GLY A 104 -3.27 -3.77 2.83
N ARG A 105 -4.60 -3.96 2.75
CA ARG A 105 -5.20 -5.20 2.22
C ARG A 105 -4.98 -5.34 0.71
N TYR A 106 -5.23 -4.27 -0.03
CA TYR A 106 -5.04 -4.18 -1.47
C TYR A 106 -3.55 -4.23 -1.84
N LEU A 107 -2.72 -3.51 -1.08
CA LEU A 107 -1.26 -3.53 -1.21
C LEU A 107 -0.69 -4.93 -0.98
N ASN A 108 -1.04 -5.59 0.13
CA ASN A 108 -0.59 -6.94 0.42
C ASN A 108 -1.03 -7.97 -0.62
N ARG A 109 -2.12 -7.72 -1.36
CA ARG A 109 -2.52 -8.61 -2.46
C ARG A 109 -1.56 -8.45 -3.65
N LEU A 110 -1.26 -7.22 -4.03
CA LEU A 110 -0.31 -6.92 -5.09
C LEU A 110 1.10 -7.44 -4.74
N THR A 111 1.56 -7.28 -3.50
CA THR A 111 2.84 -7.84 -3.04
C THR A 111 2.89 -9.36 -3.24
N ARG A 112 1.80 -10.07 -2.92
CA ARG A 112 1.71 -11.53 -3.12
C ARG A 112 1.74 -11.96 -4.59
N LEU A 113 1.42 -11.07 -5.53
CA LEU A 113 1.55 -11.32 -6.96
C LEU A 113 2.97 -11.08 -7.49
N GLY A 114 3.91 -10.65 -6.64
CA GLY A 114 5.28 -10.36 -7.04
C GLY A 114 5.49 -8.92 -7.52
N TYR A 115 4.60 -8.00 -7.15
CA TYR A 115 4.85 -6.56 -7.32
C TYR A 115 5.74 -6.02 -6.19
N HIS A 116 6.74 -5.23 -6.56
CA HIS A 116 7.54 -4.45 -5.62
C HIS A 116 7.00 -3.04 -5.50
N PHE A 117 7.21 -2.41 -4.35
CA PHE A 117 6.65 -1.10 -4.04
C PHE A 117 7.74 -0.03 -3.92
N LEU A 118 7.44 1.13 -4.50
CA LEU A 118 8.13 2.39 -4.28
C LEU A 118 7.12 3.32 -3.59
N ASP A 119 7.20 3.37 -2.27
CA ASP A 119 6.37 4.25 -1.45
C ASP A 119 6.96 5.66 -1.46
N VAL A 120 6.16 6.63 -1.90
CA VAL A 120 6.57 8.03 -2.07
C VAL A 120 5.52 8.95 -1.48
N SER A 121 5.94 9.94 -0.69
CA SER A 121 5.03 11.01 -0.24
C SER A 121 5.01 12.15 -1.26
N ALA A 122 3.83 12.50 -1.75
CA ALA A 122 3.66 13.59 -2.72
C ALA A 122 4.21 14.93 -2.21
N ARG A 123 4.06 15.23 -0.90
CA ARG A 123 4.53 16.48 -0.30
C ARG A 123 6.05 16.63 -0.32
N GLY A 124 6.78 15.53 -0.25
CA GLY A 124 8.24 15.52 -0.25
C GLY A 124 8.86 15.33 -1.64
N LEU A 125 8.05 15.10 -2.67
CA LEU A 125 8.52 14.69 -3.99
C LEU A 125 9.05 15.84 -4.85
N GLY A 126 8.53 17.06 -4.63
CA GLY A 126 8.76 18.18 -5.55
C GLY A 126 8.12 17.91 -6.91
N ASP A 127 8.84 18.17 -8.00
CA ASP A 127 8.37 17.83 -9.35
C ASP A 127 8.50 16.31 -9.61
N PRO A 128 7.38 15.58 -9.78
CA PRO A 128 7.40 14.13 -9.98
C PRO A 128 8.12 13.72 -11.25
N GLU A 129 8.15 14.56 -12.29
CA GLU A 129 8.87 14.23 -13.51
C GLU A 129 10.37 14.16 -13.23
N SER A 130 10.95 15.22 -12.67
CA SER A 130 12.37 15.26 -12.37
C SER A 130 12.78 14.18 -11.37
N THR A 131 12.05 14.00 -10.28
CA THR A 131 12.46 13.11 -9.19
C THR A 131 12.35 11.63 -9.56
N LEU A 132 11.31 11.24 -10.31
CA LEU A 132 11.08 9.83 -10.66
C LEU A 132 11.85 9.38 -11.89
N THR A 133 12.06 10.25 -12.89
CA THR A 133 12.65 9.86 -14.18
C THR A 133 14.05 10.37 -14.42
N LYS A 134 14.48 11.47 -13.79
CA LYS A 134 15.74 12.13 -14.10
C LYS A 134 16.68 12.07 -12.90
N ILE A 135 17.96 12.27 -13.20
CA ILE A 135 18.96 12.54 -12.16
C ILE A 135 18.67 13.95 -11.65
N HIS A 136 18.44 14.08 -10.34
CA HIS A 136 18.08 15.35 -9.73
C HIS A 136 19.02 15.70 -8.57
N PRO A 137 19.32 17.00 -8.37
CA PRO A 137 20.17 17.43 -7.29
C PRO A 137 19.38 17.61 -5.99
N VAL A 138 19.89 17.07 -4.90
CA VAL A 138 19.39 17.28 -3.54
C VAL A 138 20.44 18.04 -2.74
N CYS A 139 20.02 19.12 -2.10
CA CYS A 139 20.87 19.89 -1.20
C CYS A 139 20.66 19.37 0.23
N PRO A 140 21.66 18.72 0.87
CA PRO A 140 21.54 18.33 2.27
C PRO A 140 21.47 19.56 3.19
N PRO A 141 20.90 19.42 4.39
CA PRO A 141 20.80 20.51 5.36
C PRO A 141 22.20 20.89 5.87
N HIS A 142 22.69 22.07 5.45
CA HIS A 142 24.04 22.53 5.77
C HIS A 142 24.15 23.30 7.11
N VAL A 143 23.01 23.75 7.67
CA VAL A 143 22.87 24.42 8.99
C VAL A 143 23.90 25.54 9.24
N GLY A 144 24.38 26.18 8.17
CA GLY A 144 25.44 27.22 8.22
C GLY A 144 26.84 26.75 8.61
N LYS A 145 27.07 25.44 8.87
CA LYS A 145 28.38 24.89 9.25
C LYS A 145 29.11 24.22 8.10
N GLN A 146 28.36 23.74 7.11
CA GLN A 146 28.90 23.06 5.95
C GLN A 146 28.75 23.93 4.69
N PRO A 147 29.65 23.79 3.71
CA PRO A 147 29.44 24.42 2.41
C PRO A 147 28.18 23.84 1.74
N ILE A 148 27.58 24.62 0.83
CA ILE A 148 26.41 24.18 0.06
C ILE A 148 26.84 23.05 -0.87
N ALA A 149 26.65 21.82 -0.41
CA ALA A 149 26.86 20.62 -1.20
C ALA A 149 25.61 20.32 -2.05
N ARG A 150 25.83 19.60 -3.15
CA ARG A 150 24.76 19.10 -4.01
C ARG A 150 25.01 17.64 -4.30
N TRP A 151 24.11 16.78 -3.84
CA TRP A 151 24.17 15.35 -4.08
C TRP A 151 23.27 15.01 -5.24
N TRP A 152 23.80 14.29 -6.23
CA TRP A 152 23.04 13.89 -7.40
C TRP A 152 22.41 12.53 -7.15
N PHE A 153 21.09 12.53 -7.01
CA PHE A 153 20.32 11.32 -6.79
C PHE A 153 19.98 10.67 -8.15
N PRO A 154 20.10 9.34 -8.26
CA PRO A 154 19.70 8.63 -9.46
C PRO A 154 18.16 8.71 -9.63
N PRO A 155 17.66 8.45 -10.86
CA PRO A 155 16.22 8.37 -11.11
C PRO A 155 15.58 7.24 -10.28
N GLU A 156 14.64 7.58 -9.38
CA GLU A 156 14.08 6.63 -8.41
C GLU A 156 13.40 5.41 -9.06
N VAL A 157 12.69 5.63 -10.18
CA VAL A 157 11.97 4.53 -10.85
C VAL A 157 12.92 3.64 -11.63
N ASP A 158 13.82 4.21 -12.44
CA ASP A 158 14.75 3.42 -13.24
C ASP A 158 15.72 2.63 -12.37
N TYR A 159 16.30 3.27 -11.36
CA TYR A 159 17.22 2.63 -10.44
C TYR A 159 16.57 1.42 -9.74
N ARG A 160 15.31 1.54 -9.33
CA ARG A 160 14.57 0.43 -8.70
C ARG A 160 14.13 -0.64 -9.70
N LEU A 161 13.85 -0.28 -10.95
CA LEU A 161 13.57 -1.25 -12.00
C LEU A 161 14.80 -2.08 -12.36
N GLU A 162 15.99 -1.47 -12.37
CA GLU A 162 17.26 -2.17 -12.58
C GLU A 162 17.62 -3.08 -11.40
N ALA A 163 17.32 -2.65 -10.17
CA ALA A 163 17.52 -3.44 -8.96
C ALA A 163 16.44 -4.53 -8.73
N LEU A 164 15.41 -4.58 -9.59
CA LEU A 164 14.30 -5.53 -9.45
C LEU A 164 14.76 -6.94 -9.82
N PRO A 165 14.38 -7.98 -9.05
CA PRO A 165 14.71 -9.35 -9.44
C PRO A 165 13.94 -9.72 -10.72
N SER A 166 14.53 -10.59 -11.55
CA SER A 166 14.00 -10.91 -12.88
C SER A 166 12.67 -11.66 -12.87
N ASP A 167 12.29 -12.26 -11.75
CA ASP A 167 11.03 -12.98 -11.52
C ASP A 167 9.87 -12.06 -11.11
N ALA A 168 10.15 -10.82 -10.70
CA ALA A 168 9.14 -9.87 -10.29
C ALA A 168 8.27 -9.41 -11.46
N LYS A 169 6.98 -9.19 -11.17
CA LYS A 169 6.01 -8.74 -12.17
C LYS A 169 6.24 -7.29 -12.60
N GLY A 170 6.62 -6.44 -11.64
CA GLY A 170 6.89 -5.03 -11.90
C GLY A 170 7.02 -4.19 -10.64
N LEU A 171 7.13 -2.88 -10.84
CA LEU A 171 7.23 -1.87 -9.78
C LEU A 171 5.93 -1.08 -9.69
N VAL A 172 5.37 -0.98 -8.49
CA VAL A 172 4.22 -0.14 -8.17
C VAL A 172 4.74 1.12 -7.47
N VAL A 173 4.51 2.28 -8.07
CA VAL A 173 4.76 3.58 -7.44
C VAL A 173 3.50 3.93 -6.64
N TRP A 174 3.62 3.86 -5.32
CA TRP A 174 2.55 4.20 -4.39
C TRP A 174 2.74 5.62 -3.87
N VAL A 175 1.95 6.55 -4.41
CA VAL A 175 2.03 7.97 -4.06
C VAL A 175 1.03 8.30 -2.96
N ILE A 176 1.56 8.42 -1.76
CA ILE A 176 0.82 8.78 -0.55
C ILE A 176 0.52 10.28 -0.59
N GLU A 177 -0.69 10.66 -0.18
CA GLU A 177 -1.16 12.06 -0.15
C GLU A 177 -1.13 12.80 -1.50
N ALA A 178 -1.36 12.09 -2.61
CA ALA A 178 -1.38 12.66 -3.96
C ALA A 178 -2.42 13.79 -4.19
N LYS A 179 -3.36 14.00 -3.25
CA LYS A 179 -4.27 15.16 -3.22
C LYS A 179 -3.58 16.53 -3.27
N VAL A 180 -2.30 16.60 -2.91
CA VAL A 180 -1.51 17.85 -2.93
C VAL A 180 -0.99 18.16 -4.35
N LEU A 181 -0.92 17.15 -5.22
CA LEU A 181 -0.40 17.31 -6.57
C LEU A 181 -1.39 18.10 -7.45
N SER A 182 -0.81 18.93 -8.31
CA SER A 182 -1.50 19.62 -9.38
C SER A 182 -2.01 18.65 -10.46
N LYS A 183 -2.95 19.10 -11.27
CA LYS A 183 -3.50 18.29 -12.38
C LYS A 183 -2.41 17.87 -13.38
N SER A 184 -1.45 18.74 -13.68
CA SER A 184 -0.33 18.43 -14.59
C SER A 184 0.57 17.33 -14.03
N GLU A 185 0.81 17.33 -12.72
CA GLU A 185 1.59 16.28 -12.06
C GLU A 185 0.85 14.94 -12.07
N LEU A 186 -0.47 14.95 -11.85
CA LEU A 186 -1.30 13.75 -12.00
C LEU A 186 -1.35 13.24 -13.44
N GLN A 187 -1.34 14.13 -14.44
CA GLN A 187 -1.24 13.75 -15.85
C GLN A 187 0.08 13.04 -16.15
N PHE A 188 1.20 13.56 -15.64
CA PHE A 188 2.50 12.90 -15.77
C PHE A 188 2.48 11.50 -15.13
N LEU A 189 1.95 11.37 -13.92
CA LEU A 189 1.80 10.07 -13.25
C LEU A 189 0.92 9.08 -14.05
N ALA A 190 -0.11 9.57 -14.73
CA ALA A 190 -0.95 8.74 -15.60
C ALA A 190 -0.22 8.29 -16.88
N LEU A 191 0.75 9.07 -17.35
CA LEU A 191 1.58 8.75 -18.52
C LEU A 191 2.77 7.84 -18.18
N LEU A 192 3.20 7.79 -16.93
CA LEU A 192 4.37 7.03 -16.49
C LEU A 192 4.35 5.55 -16.90
N PRO A 193 3.24 4.80 -16.80
CA PRO A 193 3.18 3.41 -17.29
C PRO A 193 3.29 3.25 -18.81
N SER A 194 3.04 4.32 -19.58
CA SER A 194 3.22 4.33 -21.03
C SER A 194 4.70 4.48 -21.39
N LEU A 195 5.44 5.29 -20.61
CA LEU A 195 6.89 5.42 -20.74
C LEU A 195 7.62 4.15 -20.26
N ARG A 196 7.15 3.55 -19.17
CA ARG A 196 7.75 2.35 -18.56
C ARG A 196 6.70 1.27 -18.34
N PRO A 197 6.63 0.24 -19.21
CA PRO A 197 5.52 -0.73 -19.20
C PRO A 197 5.49 -1.65 -17.98
N LYS A 198 6.63 -1.83 -17.29
CA LYS A 198 6.73 -2.60 -16.03
C LYS A 198 6.28 -1.81 -14.80
N VAL A 199 5.97 -0.53 -14.96
CA VAL A 199 5.55 0.34 -13.86
C VAL A 199 4.02 0.39 -13.79
N ARG A 200 3.52 0.41 -12.56
CA ARG A 200 2.14 0.72 -12.21
C ARG A 200 2.13 1.89 -11.25
N VAL A 201 1.11 2.73 -11.31
CA VAL A 201 1.01 3.91 -10.45
C VAL A 201 -0.29 3.86 -9.67
N ILE A 202 -0.20 4.10 -8.37
CA ILE A 202 -1.34 4.20 -7.49
C ILE A 202 -1.19 5.49 -6.69
N ALA A 203 -2.16 6.39 -6.80
CA ALA A 203 -2.11 7.72 -6.21
C ALA A 203 -3.27 7.96 -5.24
N GLU A 204 -2.97 8.35 -4.01
CA GLU A 204 -3.98 8.69 -3.00
C GLU A 204 -4.51 10.11 -3.19
N CYS A 205 -5.47 10.26 -4.10
CA CYS A 205 -5.99 11.57 -4.51
C CYS A 205 -7.01 12.18 -3.53
N GLY A 206 -7.45 11.44 -2.51
CA GLY A 206 -8.37 11.95 -1.51
C GLY A 206 -8.93 10.88 -0.61
N ASN A 207 -10.04 11.20 0.04
CA ASN A 207 -10.65 10.32 1.02
C ASN A 207 -12.11 10.03 0.68
N TRP A 208 -12.59 8.86 1.10
CA TRP A 208 -13.98 8.42 0.92
C TRP A 208 -14.42 7.50 2.05
N ARG A 209 -15.71 7.38 2.35
CA ARG A 209 -16.19 6.50 3.45
C ARG A 209 -15.96 5.00 3.23
N LYS A 210 -15.63 4.60 2.00
CA LYS A 210 -15.34 3.23 1.57
C LYS A 210 -14.11 3.28 0.67
N PHE A 211 -13.33 2.20 0.59
CA PHE A 211 -12.22 2.16 -0.33
C PHE A 211 -12.74 2.17 -1.78
N MET A 212 -12.45 3.23 -2.51
CA MET A 212 -12.88 3.41 -3.90
C MET A 212 -11.67 3.72 -4.76
N TRP A 213 -11.67 3.26 -6.00
CA TRP A 213 -10.63 3.58 -6.96
C TRP A 213 -11.23 3.94 -8.31
N LYS A 214 -10.50 4.76 -9.05
CA LYS A 214 -10.82 5.17 -10.42
C LYS A 214 -9.55 5.21 -11.27
N PRO A 215 -9.66 5.10 -12.60
CA PRO A 215 -8.53 5.33 -13.49
C PRO A 215 -7.95 6.74 -13.28
N LEU A 216 -6.63 6.84 -13.13
CA LEU A 216 -5.97 8.12 -12.89
C LEU A 216 -6.17 9.08 -14.07
N LYS A 217 -6.28 8.54 -15.29
CA LYS A 217 -6.54 9.31 -16.52
C LYS A 217 -7.81 10.16 -16.43
N GLU A 218 -8.90 9.60 -15.89
CA GLU A 218 -10.18 10.32 -15.73
C GLU A 218 -10.04 11.53 -14.81
N ILE A 219 -9.28 11.38 -13.72
CA ILE A 219 -9.10 12.44 -12.70
C ILE A 219 -8.10 13.49 -13.16
N ALA A 220 -7.08 13.08 -13.91
CA ALA A 220 -6.11 13.96 -14.54
C ALA A 220 -6.71 14.81 -15.69
N GLY A 221 -7.96 14.53 -16.09
CA GLY A 221 -8.62 15.21 -17.21
C GLY A 221 -8.08 14.77 -18.58
N LEU A 222 -7.40 13.62 -18.64
CA LEU A 222 -7.04 12.99 -19.90
C LEU A 222 -8.30 12.25 -20.38
N ALA A 223 -8.79 12.61 -21.57
CA ALA A 223 -9.97 11.98 -22.13
C ALA A 223 -9.82 10.45 -22.12
N PRO A 224 -10.86 9.69 -21.75
CA PRO A 224 -10.84 8.25 -21.98
C PRO A 224 -10.63 8.03 -23.47
N LEU A 225 -9.79 7.06 -23.84
CA LEU A 225 -9.67 6.63 -25.23
C LEU A 225 -11.08 6.21 -25.67
N GLN A 226 -11.75 7.05 -26.45
CA GLN A 226 -12.89 6.61 -27.23
C GLN A 226 -12.32 5.59 -28.21
N GLU A 227 -12.65 4.32 -27.99
CA GLU A 227 -12.43 3.28 -28.98
C GLU A 227 -13.22 3.70 -30.23
N VAL A 228 -12.49 4.01 -31.31
CA VAL A 228 -13.02 4.21 -32.65
C VAL A 228 -13.12 2.85 -33.32
#